data_AF-A0A7S1ZVP4-F1
#
_entry.id   AF-A0A7S1ZVP4-F1
#
_cell.length_a   1.000
_cell.length_b   1.000
_cell.length_c   1.000
_cell.angle_alpha   90.00
_cell.angle_beta   90.00
_cell.angle_gamma   90.00
#
_symmetry.space_group_name_H-M   'P 1'
#
loop_
_entity.id
_entity.type
_entity.pdbx_description
1 polymer ?
#
loop_
_entity_poly.entity_id
_entity_poly.type
_entity_poly.pdbx_seq_one_letter_code
_entity_poly.pdbx_strand_id
1 'polypeptide(L)'
;ATSWLLEGESRSKDVVEENFGLDAHIWQPNPQLLAGNELARTTLEDAKISALDFKEKYGHEPSLAVITLGSLERYTHGVRRKSIYSNDENSWFNKTAVGKSNGFIVNEINLPESTSEEDLLSHLYSVRNCDGIQLMWPLPPHINAAKVYNSIPKDRDVDGAHYIGQMELDSNCSPMAAVTPVAVMDLLDDNDIDVENKSVLVVGRSRIVGSPLAHMLRTAGANVFVAHSKTSKQKLEEMVL
;
A
#
# COMPACT_ATOMS: atom_id res chain seq x y z
N ALA A 1 -18.97 1.66 -11.74
CA ALA A 1 -18.62 2.43 -10.54
C ALA A 1 -19.80 3.30 -10.16
N THR A 2 -20.19 3.27 -8.88
CA THR A 2 -21.21 4.16 -8.32
C THR A 2 -20.80 5.62 -8.43
N SER A 3 -21.78 6.51 -8.55
CA SER A 3 -21.58 7.97 -8.64
C SER A 3 -20.66 8.54 -7.55
N TRP A 4 -20.68 8.00 -6.33
CA TRP A 4 -19.78 8.45 -5.25
C TRP A 4 -18.28 8.21 -5.51
N LEU A 5 -17.92 7.16 -6.26
CA LEU A 5 -16.51 6.89 -6.61
C LEU A 5 -16.00 7.90 -7.67
N LEU A 6 -16.93 8.54 -8.37
CA LEU A 6 -16.66 9.44 -9.50
C LEU A 6 -16.90 10.92 -9.18
N GLU A 7 -17.77 11.24 -8.21
CA GLU A 7 -18.26 12.61 -7.98
C GLU A 7 -17.53 13.39 -6.87
N GLY A 8 -16.71 12.73 -6.03
CA GLY A 8 -16.14 13.41 -4.86
C GLY A 8 -17.25 13.88 -3.89
N GLU A 9 -16.86 14.41 -2.72
CA GLU A 9 -17.77 14.70 -1.61
C GLU A 9 -18.94 15.63 -1.97
N SER A 10 -20.09 15.07 -2.35
CA SER A 10 -21.36 15.80 -2.43
C SER A 10 -22.42 15.33 -1.42
N ARG A 11 -22.10 14.37 -0.55
CA ARG A 11 -23.06 13.87 0.47
C ARG A 11 -22.53 14.04 1.89
N SER A 12 -23.45 14.46 2.76
CA SER A 12 -23.22 14.85 4.15
C SER A 12 -22.52 13.78 4.97
N LYS A 13 -21.68 14.23 5.91
CA LYS A 13 -20.77 13.41 6.75
C LYS A 13 -21.48 12.44 7.72
N ASP A 14 -22.81 12.48 7.81
CA ASP A 14 -23.58 11.86 8.91
C ASP A 14 -24.43 10.64 8.52
N VAL A 15 -24.35 10.15 7.28
CA VAL A 15 -25.09 8.95 6.84
C VAL A 15 -24.12 7.89 6.34
N VAL A 16 -23.86 6.88 7.16
CA VAL A 16 -23.26 5.63 6.68
C VAL A 16 -24.39 4.81 6.05
N GLU A 17 -24.52 4.89 4.73
CA GLU A 17 -25.49 4.08 3.97
C GLU A 17 -25.25 2.57 4.23
N GLU A 18 -26.33 1.79 4.30
CA GLU A 18 -26.36 0.37 4.68
C GLU A 18 -25.44 -0.52 3.82
N ASN A 19 -25.21 -0.12 2.56
CA ASN A 19 -24.30 -0.78 1.62
C ASN A 19 -22.98 -0.01 1.40
N PHE A 20 -22.59 0.84 2.36
CA PHE A 20 -21.40 1.70 2.27
C PHE A 20 -21.38 2.64 1.05
N GLY A 21 -22.54 2.95 0.47
CA GLY A 21 -22.67 3.72 -0.77
C GLY A 21 -22.55 2.91 -2.05
N LEU A 22 -22.30 1.60 -1.98
CA LEU A 22 -22.23 0.72 -3.14
C LEU A 22 -23.64 0.41 -3.64
N ASP A 23 -23.85 0.56 -4.94
CA ASP A 23 -25.11 0.22 -5.61
C ASP A 23 -25.21 -1.29 -5.66
N ALA A 24 -26.07 -1.88 -4.82
CA ALA A 24 -26.25 -3.32 -4.70
C ALA A 24 -26.85 -3.99 -5.96
N HIS A 25 -27.37 -3.22 -6.92
CA HIS A 25 -27.74 -3.75 -8.23
C HIS A 25 -26.52 -3.99 -9.13
N ILE A 26 -25.44 -3.24 -8.92
CA ILE A 26 -24.18 -3.36 -9.67
C ILE A 26 -23.15 -4.18 -8.89
N TRP A 27 -23.07 -3.95 -7.58
CA TRP A 27 -22.15 -4.58 -6.64
C TRP A 27 -22.83 -5.78 -5.99
N GLN A 28 -22.78 -6.91 -6.68
CA GLN A 28 -23.20 -8.22 -6.18
C GLN A 28 -21.97 -9.11 -6.01
N PRO A 29 -21.07 -8.81 -5.05
CA PRO A 29 -19.86 -9.60 -4.88
C PRO A 29 -20.26 -11.05 -4.61
N ASN A 30 -19.58 -11.96 -5.29
CA ASN A 30 -19.66 -13.39 -5.00
C ASN A 30 -19.40 -13.58 -3.49
N PRO A 31 -20.19 -14.39 -2.76
CA PRO A 31 -20.02 -14.62 -1.32
C PRO A 31 -18.65 -15.17 -0.91
N GLN A 32 -17.80 -15.57 -1.86
CA GLN A 32 -16.40 -15.90 -1.62
C GLN A 32 -15.62 -14.64 -1.25
N LEU A 33 -15.75 -14.25 0.02
CA LEU A 33 -15.06 -13.14 0.65
C LEU A 33 -13.56 -13.44 0.69
N LEU A 34 -12.75 -12.64 0.00
CA LEU A 34 -11.29 -12.67 0.12
C LEU A 34 -10.88 -11.93 1.39
N ALA A 35 -10.83 -12.66 2.51
CA ALA A 35 -10.61 -12.10 3.83
C ALA A 35 -9.11 -11.87 4.09
N GLY A 36 -8.59 -10.70 3.68
CA GLY A 36 -7.17 -10.35 3.90
C GLY A 36 -6.72 -10.32 5.37
N ASN A 37 -7.64 -10.31 6.33
CA ASN A 37 -7.31 -10.38 7.76
C ASN A 37 -6.71 -11.73 8.17
N GLU A 38 -7.15 -12.84 7.56
CA GLU A 38 -6.63 -14.17 7.88
C GLU A 38 -5.21 -14.35 7.35
N LEU A 39 -5.01 -13.99 6.08
CA LEU A 39 -3.68 -13.93 5.46
C LEU A 39 -2.74 -12.98 6.22
N ALA A 40 -3.20 -11.79 6.62
CA ALA A 40 -2.36 -10.89 7.42
C ALA A 40 -1.94 -11.50 8.77
N ARG A 41 -2.82 -12.30 9.41
CA ARG A 41 -2.50 -12.98 10.67
C ARG A 41 -1.39 -14.01 10.47
N THR A 42 -1.51 -14.88 9.46
CA THR A 42 -0.49 -15.90 9.18
C THR A 42 0.84 -15.26 8.79
N THR A 43 0.82 -14.24 7.93
CA THR A 43 2.03 -13.48 7.58
C THR A 43 2.70 -12.83 8.79
N LEU A 44 1.93 -12.32 9.76
CA LEU A 44 2.49 -11.76 11.00
C LEU A 44 3.10 -12.83 11.92
N GLU A 45 2.54 -14.04 11.95
CA GLU A 45 3.12 -15.18 12.69
C GLU A 45 4.48 -15.57 12.13
N ASP A 46 4.61 -15.66 10.79
CA ASP A 46 5.87 -15.92 10.11
C ASP A 46 6.88 -14.78 10.31
N ALA A 47 6.40 -13.53 10.25
CA ALA A 47 7.23 -12.35 10.49
C ALA A 47 7.78 -12.34 11.93
N LYS A 48 6.98 -12.77 12.91
CA LYS A 48 7.41 -12.88 14.31
C LYS A 48 8.50 -13.93 14.51
N ILE A 49 8.39 -15.08 13.85
CA ILE A 49 9.44 -16.10 13.86
C ILE A 49 10.72 -15.51 13.24
N SER A 50 10.59 -14.86 12.08
CA SER A 50 11.72 -14.22 11.39
C SER A 50 12.40 -13.14 12.24
N ALA A 51 11.64 -12.37 13.03
CA ALA A 51 12.17 -11.37 13.94
C ALA A 51 12.98 -11.98 15.10
N LEU A 52 12.57 -13.14 15.61
CA LEU A 52 13.32 -13.87 16.64
C LEU A 52 14.65 -14.37 16.07
N ASP A 53 14.64 -14.98 14.90
CA ASP A 53 15.86 -15.46 14.21
C ASP A 53 16.82 -14.30 13.89
N PHE A 54 16.27 -13.17 13.43
CA PHE A 54 17.04 -11.95 13.21
C PHE A 54 17.73 -11.49 14.50
N LYS A 55 17.00 -11.45 15.62
CA LYS A 55 17.55 -11.03 16.91
C LYS A 55 18.65 -11.94 17.41
N GLU A 56 18.50 -13.25 17.24
CA GLU A 56 19.55 -14.22 17.58
C GLU A 56 20.80 -13.99 16.71
N LYS A 57 20.62 -13.74 15.41
CA LYS A 57 21.71 -13.56 14.46
C LYS A 57 22.47 -12.24 14.60
N TYR A 58 21.76 -11.13 14.82
CA TYR A 58 22.34 -9.78 14.78
C TYR A 58 22.44 -9.10 16.15
N GLY A 59 21.89 -9.71 17.20
CA GLY A 59 21.99 -9.22 18.58
C GLY A 59 21.08 -8.03 18.91
N HIS A 60 20.19 -7.63 18.00
CA HIS A 60 19.17 -6.60 18.22
C HIS A 60 17.87 -6.95 17.49
N GLU A 61 16.75 -6.37 17.92
CA GLU A 61 15.47 -6.51 17.23
C GLU A 61 15.50 -5.76 15.88
N PRO A 62 14.82 -6.26 14.83
CA PRO A 62 14.71 -5.53 13.59
C PRO A 62 13.98 -4.19 13.82
N SER A 63 14.47 -3.13 13.18
CA SER A 63 14.03 -1.76 13.39
C SER A 63 13.44 -1.14 12.12
N LEU A 64 12.30 -0.46 12.26
CA LEU A 64 11.61 0.26 11.19
C LEU A 64 11.43 1.73 11.56
N ALA A 65 11.94 2.63 10.72
CA ALA A 65 11.63 4.06 10.81
C ALA A 65 10.44 4.39 9.89
N VAL A 66 9.41 5.04 10.42
CA VAL A 66 8.23 5.50 9.66
C VAL A 66 8.19 7.02 9.71
N ILE A 67 8.45 7.70 8.59
CA ILE A 67 8.43 9.15 8.49
C ILE A 67 7.13 9.61 7.84
N THR A 68 6.40 10.52 8.49
CA THR A 68 5.17 11.13 7.99
C THR A 68 5.29 12.65 7.99
N LEU A 69 4.84 13.31 6.92
CA LEU A 69 4.76 14.78 6.85
C LEU A 69 3.30 15.24 6.95
N GLY A 70 2.97 16.09 7.90
CA GLY A 70 1.59 16.55 8.14
C GLY A 70 0.73 15.50 8.85
N SER A 71 -0.59 15.72 8.85
CA SER A 71 -1.54 14.88 9.59
C SER A 71 -2.23 13.84 8.71
N LEU A 72 -2.85 12.84 9.34
CA LEU A 72 -3.72 11.88 8.66
C LEU A 72 -4.99 12.52 8.08
N GLU A 73 -5.33 13.76 8.44
CA GLU A 73 -6.52 14.45 7.91
C GLU A 73 -6.39 14.74 6.41
N ARG A 74 -5.16 14.75 5.87
CA ARG A 74 -4.91 14.84 4.43
C ARG A 74 -5.43 13.64 3.65
N TYR A 75 -5.66 12.49 4.30
CA TYR A 75 -6.35 11.36 3.69
C TYR A 75 -7.85 11.55 3.91
N THR A 76 -8.53 12.11 2.91
CA THR A 76 -9.96 12.46 2.94
C THR A 76 -10.85 11.31 3.42
N HIS A 77 -10.42 10.06 3.22
CA HIS A 77 -11.15 8.85 3.64
C HIS A 77 -10.46 8.05 4.75
N GLY A 78 -9.37 8.54 5.33
CA GLY A 78 -8.55 7.79 6.30
C GLY A 78 -9.33 7.39 7.55
N VAL A 79 -10.03 8.34 8.17
CA VAL A 79 -10.84 8.11 9.37
C VAL A 79 -11.95 7.09 9.12
N ARG A 80 -12.70 7.25 8.02
CA ARG A 80 -13.79 6.33 7.65
C ARG A 80 -13.29 4.95 7.23
N ARG A 81 -12.14 4.85 6.55
CA ARG A 81 -11.54 3.55 6.23
C ARG A 81 -11.07 2.82 7.48
N LYS A 82 -10.49 3.55 8.44
CA LYS A 82 -10.08 2.97 9.72
C LYS A 82 -11.29 2.38 10.46
N SER A 83 -12.43 3.07 10.48
CA SER A 83 -13.64 2.57 11.17
C SER A 83 -14.31 1.36 10.49
N ILE A 84 -14.11 1.18 9.18
CA ILE A 84 -14.76 0.09 8.42
C ILE A 84 -13.85 -1.13 8.30
N TYR A 85 -12.55 -0.93 8.05
CA TYR A 85 -11.63 -1.98 7.60
C TYR A 85 -10.44 -2.23 8.54
N SER A 86 -10.36 -1.57 9.69
CA SER A 86 -9.29 -1.78 10.66
C SER A 86 -9.81 -1.94 12.08
N ASN A 87 -9.24 -2.90 12.80
CA ASN A 87 -9.26 -2.91 14.26
C ASN A 87 -7.99 -2.18 14.76
N ASP A 88 -8.00 -1.67 15.99
CA ASP A 88 -6.85 -0.89 16.51
C ASP A 88 -5.57 -1.72 16.67
N GLU A 89 -5.68 -3.05 16.69
CA GLU A 89 -4.57 -3.98 16.93
C GLU A 89 -3.84 -4.40 15.65
N ASN A 90 -4.50 -4.45 14.49
CA ASN A 90 -3.94 -4.89 13.21
C ASN A 90 -4.18 -3.87 12.09
N SER A 91 -4.00 -2.59 12.40
CA SER A 91 -4.19 -1.50 11.44
C SER A 91 -2.87 -0.97 10.90
N TRP A 92 -2.86 -0.63 9.61
CA TRP A 92 -1.86 0.27 8.99
C TRP A 92 -1.63 1.57 9.79
N PHE A 93 -2.62 1.99 10.59
CA PHE A 93 -2.61 3.17 11.43
C PHE A 93 -2.00 2.96 12.83
N ASN A 94 -1.53 1.75 13.18
CA ASN A 94 -0.90 1.46 14.47
C ASN A 94 0.36 0.60 14.31
N LYS A 95 1.29 1.06 13.48
CA LYS A 95 2.52 0.31 13.16
C LYS A 95 3.37 0.06 14.39
N THR A 96 3.41 1.00 15.33
CA THR A 96 4.16 0.83 16.59
C THR A 96 3.65 -0.32 17.44
N ALA A 97 2.33 -0.45 17.66
CA ALA A 97 1.81 -1.56 18.44
C ALA A 97 1.96 -2.91 17.72
N VAL A 98 1.68 -2.94 16.40
CA VAL A 98 1.86 -4.15 15.57
C VAL A 98 3.32 -4.62 15.62
N GLY A 99 4.27 -3.70 15.45
CA GLY A 99 5.69 -4.00 15.52
C GLY A 99 6.08 -4.59 16.88
N LYS A 100 5.71 -3.91 17.97
CA LYS A 100 6.02 -4.36 19.33
C LYS A 100 5.46 -5.76 19.62
N SER A 101 4.23 -6.05 19.23
CA SER A 101 3.59 -7.36 19.45
C SER A 101 4.25 -8.51 18.68
N ASN A 102 4.98 -8.18 17.61
CA ASN A 102 5.62 -9.16 16.72
C ASN A 102 7.16 -9.12 16.76
N GLY A 103 7.76 -8.38 17.70
CA GLY A 103 9.22 -8.38 17.91
C GLY A 103 10.00 -7.37 17.06
N PHE A 104 9.33 -6.34 16.55
CA PHE A 104 9.94 -5.25 15.80
C PHE A 104 9.97 -3.96 16.61
N ILE A 105 11.04 -3.18 16.47
CA ILE A 105 11.11 -1.81 16.96
C ILE A 105 10.63 -0.88 15.85
N VAL A 106 9.53 -0.17 16.08
CA VAL A 106 9.02 0.83 15.13
C VAL A 106 9.18 2.22 15.72
N ASN A 107 9.83 3.11 14.99
CA ASN A 107 10.03 4.50 15.35
C ASN A 107 9.25 5.41 14.40
N GLU A 108 8.17 6.00 14.88
CA GLU A 108 7.34 6.94 14.12
C GLU A 108 7.86 8.37 14.28
N ILE A 109 8.20 8.99 13.16
CA ILE A 109 8.72 10.36 13.06
C ILE A 109 7.67 11.20 12.32
N ASN A 110 6.92 11.99 13.08
CA ASN A 110 5.90 12.89 12.54
C ASN A 110 6.48 14.30 12.40
N LEU A 111 6.58 14.76 11.15
CA LEU A 111 7.11 16.06 10.79
C LEU A 111 5.97 17.00 10.36
N PRO A 112 6.08 18.32 10.56
CA PRO A 112 5.12 19.28 10.04
C PRO A 112 4.97 19.18 8.51
N GLU A 113 3.79 19.53 7.98
CA GLU A 113 3.61 19.63 6.52
C GLU A 113 4.56 20.66 5.91
N SER A 114 4.91 21.72 6.65
CA SER A 114 5.84 22.78 6.23
C SER A 114 7.31 22.38 6.24
N THR A 115 7.66 21.14 6.60
CA THR A 115 9.04 20.65 6.59
C THR A 115 9.67 20.84 5.20
N SER A 116 10.88 21.40 5.18
CA SER A 116 11.61 21.61 3.93
C SER A 116 12.14 20.29 3.36
N GLU A 117 12.46 20.27 2.08
CA GLU A 117 13.08 19.09 1.46
C GLU A 117 14.45 18.77 2.09
N GLU A 118 15.24 19.80 2.45
CA GLU A 118 16.55 19.63 3.09
C GLU A 118 16.44 19.02 4.49
N ASP A 119 15.47 19.48 5.28
CA ASP A 119 15.19 18.92 6.60
C ASP A 119 14.71 17.46 6.47
N LEU A 120 13.84 17.16 5.52
CA LEU A 120 13.37 15.80 5.27
C LEU A 120 14.53 14.88 4.89
N LEU A 121 15.43 15.32 4.00
CA LEU A 121 16.63 14.55 3.64
C LEU A 121 17.55 14.32 4.85
N SER A 122 17.66 15.31 5.74
CA SER A 122 18.42 15.19 6.99
C SER A 122 17.80 14.17 7.94
N HIS A 123 16.47 14.13 8.06
CA HIS A 123 15.75 13.10 8.81
C HIS A 123 15.92 11.71 8.19
N LEU A 124 15.85 11.57 6.86
CA LEU A 124 16.08 10.29 6.17
C LEU A 124 17.51 9.79 6.40
N TYR A 125 18.49 10.70 6.38
CA TYR A 125 19.88 10.37 6.69
C TYR A 125 20.07 9.92 8.14
N SER A 126 19.39 10.52 9.11
CA SER A 126 19.56 10.15 10.53
C SER A 126 19.03 8.74 10.85
N VAL A 127 18.03 8.26 10.09
CA VAL A 127 17.48 6.91 10.22
C VAL A 127 18.13 5.90 9.28
N ARG A 128 19.19 6.27 8.55
CA ARG A 128 19.82 5.36 7.56
C ARG A 128 20.47 4.12 8.16
N ASN A 129 20.53 4.00 9.48
CA ASN A 129 21.00 2.82 10.19
C ASN A 129 19.86 1.88 10.66
N CYS A 130 18.58 2.26 10.47
CA CYS A 130 17.46 1.35 10.70
C CYS A 130 17.44 0.24 9.64
N ASP A 131 16.89 -0.93 9.98
CA ASP A 131 16.79 -2.08 9.08
C ASP A 131 15.76 -1.87 7.98
N GLY A 132 14.71 -1.10 8.27
CA GLY A 132 13.71 -0.65 7.32
C GLY A 132 13.37 0.83 7.47
N ILE A 133 13.04 1.48 6.36
CA ILE A 133 12.61 2.88 6.27
C ILE A 133 11.35 2.94 5.41
N GLN A 134 10.31 3.57 5.95
CA GLN A 134 9.09 3.89 5.26
C GLN A 134 8.86 5.40 5.27
N LEU A 135 8.68 6.01 4.11
CA LEU A 135 8.28 7.40 3.96
C LEU A 135 6.82 7.45 3.47
N MET A 136 5.92 7.99 4.31
CA MET A 136 4.48 7.91 4.11
C MET A 136 3.96 8.90 3.04
N TRP A 137 3.38 8.36 1.98
CA TRP A 137 2.66 9.09 0.92
C TRP A 137 1.29 9.61 1.38
N PRO A 138 0.72 10.68 0.78
CA PRO A 138 1.35 11.55 -0.21
C PRO A 138 2.43 12.43 0.42
N LEU A 139 3.33 13.00 -0.37
CA LEU A 139 4.21 14.05 0.13
C LEU A 139 3.58 15.42 -0.15
N PRO A 140 3.88 16.45 0.67
CA PRO A 140 3.47 17.81 0.37
C PRO A 140 3.95 18.25 -1.03
N PRO A 141 3.21 19.12 -1.74
CA PRO A 141 3.47 19.45 -3.14
C PRO A 141 4.81 20.15 -3.39
N HIS A 142 5.39 20.79 -2.36
CA HIS A 142 6.71 21.43 -2.45
C HIS A 142 7.89 20.45 -2.35
N ILE A 143 7.65 19.18 -2.01
CA ILE A 143 8.70 18.16 -1.90
C ILE A 143 8.87 17.43 -3.22
N ASN A 144 10.10 17.33 -3.73
CA ASN A 144 10.39 16.47 -4.87
C ASN A 144 10.40 15.01 -4.43
N ALA A 145 9.26 14.34 -4.62
CA ALA A 145 9.09 12.92 -4.30
C ALA A 145 10.20 12.03 -4.87
N ALA A 146 10.56 12.21 -6.15
CA ALA A 146 11.58 11.37 -6.79
C ALA A 146 12.95 11.51 -6.09
N LYS A 147 13.31 12.72 -5.66
CA LYS A 147 14.57 12.96 -4.96
C LYS A 147 14.59 12.31 -3.58
N VAL A 148 13.53 12.48 -2.79
CA VAL A 148 13.51 11.96 -1.41
C VAL A 148 13.36 10.44 -1.36
N TYR A 149 12.53 9.83 -2.20
CA TYR A 149 12.42 8.36 -2.24
C TYR A 149 13.70 7.69 -2.74
N ASN A 150 14.41 8.30 -3.69
CA ASN A 150 15.71 7.80 -4.15
C ASN A 150 16.86 8.01 -3.14
N SER A 151 16.62 8.75 -2.06
CA SER A 151 17.61 8.88 -0.98
C SER A 151 17.55 7.72 0.03
N ILE A 152 16.47 6.94 0.01
CA ILE A 152 16.31 5.75 0.84
C ILE A 152 17.15 4.62 0.24
N PRO A 153 18.05 3.97 1.00
CA PRO A 153 18.79 2.81 0.51
C PRO A 153 17.83 1.71 0.03
N LYS A 154 18.07 1.16 -1.15
CA LYS A 154 17.20 0.16 -1.80
C LYS A 154 16.98 -1.09 -0.93
N ASP A 155 18.00 -1.51 -0.19
CA ASP A 155 17.98 -2.64 0.75
C ASP A 155 17.19 -2.36 2.04
N ARG A 156 16.73 -1.12 2.25
CA ARG A 156 15.99 -0.66 3.43
C ARG A 156 14.64 -0.05 3.07
N ASP A 157 14.31 0.04 1.79
CA ASP A 157 13.03 0.57 1.31
C ASP A 157 11.94 -0.50 1.45
N VAL A 158 11.32 -0.56 2.63
CA VAL A 158 10.33 -1.59 2.94
C VAL A 158 8.97 -1.35 2.29
N ASP A 159 8.77 -0.18 1.65
CA ASP A 159 7.51 0.20 1.01
C ASP A 159 7.56 0.06 -0.53
N GLY A 160 8.74 -0.23 -1.08
CA GLY A 160 8.99 -0.28 -2.53
C GLY A 160 8.80 1.09 -3.20
N ALA A 161 9.05 2.17 -2.47
CA ALA A 161 8.84 3.54 -2.91
C ALA A 161 10.00 4.09 -3.76
N HIS A 162 11.17 3.45 -3.73
CA HIS A 162 12.35 3.79 -4.52
C HIS A 162 12.05 3.70 -6.03
N TYR A 163 12.43 4.73 -6.79
CA TYR A 163 12.05 4.87 -8.20
C TYR A 163 12.59 3.74 -9.08
N ILE A 164 13.80 3.26 -8.77
CA ILE A 164 14.41 2.11 -9.46
C ILE A 164 13.66 0.81 -9.13
N GLY A 165 13.20 0.61 -7.88
CA GLY A 165 12.43 -0.57 -7.49
C GLY A 165 11.11 -0.69 -8.24
N GLN A 166 10.50 0.45 -8.60
CA GLN A 166 9.28 0.50 -9.43
C GLN A 166 9.52 0.11 -10.91
N MET A 167 10.76 0.19 -11.39
CA MET A 167 11.14 -0.12 -12.77
C MET A 167 11.79 -1.51 -12.93
N GLU A 168 12.37 -2.06 -11.86
CA GLU A 168 13.09 -3.33 -11.86
C GLU A 168 12.20 -4.58 -11.62
N LEU A 169 10.88 -4.43 -11.68
CA LEU A 169 9.92 -5.53 -11.52
C LEU A 169 10.14 -6.71 -12.50
N ASP A 170 10.86 -6.47 -13.60
CA ASP A 170 11.23 -7.49 -14.62
C ASP A 170 12.49 -8.30 -14.26
N SER A 171 13.27 -7.89 -13.26
CA SER A 171 14.53 -8.56 -12.92
C SER A 171 14.32 -9.48 -11.73
N ASN A 172 14.81 -10.72 -11.80
CA ASN A 172 14.98 -11.65 -10.66
C ASN A 172 15.86 -11.09 -9.51
N CYS A 173 16.18 -9.81 -9.55
CA CYS A 173 16.75 -9.04 -8.45
C CYS A 173 15.58 -8.56 -7.60
N SER A 174 15.61 -8.83 -6.30
CA SER A 174 14.66 -8.31 -5.33
C SER A 174 15.09 -6.90 -4.88
N PRO A 175 14.52 -5.80 -5.40
CA PRO A 175 14.00 -4.75 -4.54
C PRO A 175 12.73 -5.26 -3.88
N MET A 176 12.47 -4.85 -2.64
CA MET A 176 11.17 -5.02 -2.02
C MET A 176 10.13 -4.37 -2.94
N ALA A 177 9.29 -5.19 -3.57
CA ALA A 177 8.27 -4.70 -4.47
C ALA A 177 7.22 -3.91 -3.68
N ALA A 178 6.50 -3.02 -4.35
CA ALA A 178 5.50 -2.18 -3.67
C ALA A 178 4.48 -3.05 -2.91
N VAL A 179 4.35 -2.81 -1.61
CA VAL A 179 3.71 -3.73 -0.67
C VAL A 179 2.22 -3.97 -0.96
N THR A 180 1.51 -2.99 -1.53
CA THR A 180 0.08 -3.13 -1.86
C THR A 180 -0.13 -4.08 -3.05
N PRO A 181 0.55 -3.91 -4.21
CA PRO A 181 0.55 -4.90 -5.28
C PRO A 181 0.90 -6.31 -4.84
N VAL A 182 1.95 -6.46 -4.00
CA VAL A 182 2.36 -7.77 -3.46
C VAL A 182 1.21 -8.38 -2.66
N ALA A 183 0.62 -7.63 -1.73
CA ALA A 183 -0.51 -8.13 -0.94
C ALA A 183 -1.73 -8.53 -1.79
N VAL A 184 -1.97 -7.88 -2.94
CA VAL A 184 -3.02 -8.31 -3.88
C VAL A 184 -2.66 -9.64 -4.54
N MET A 185 -1.40 -9.82 -4.97
CA MET A 185 -0.95 -11.09 -5.55
C MET A 185 -0.99 -12.22 -4.52
N ASP A 186 -0.54 -11.97 -3.29
CA ASP A 186 -0.58 -12.95 -2.19
C ASP A 186 -2.03 -13.35 -1.87
N LEU A 187 -2.97 -12.39 -1.86
CA LEU A 187 -4.37 -12.68 -1.62
C LEU A 187 -5.01 -13.51 -2.74
N LEU A 188 -4.59 -13.30 -3.99
CA LEU A 188 -5.04 -14.13 -5.11
C LEU A 188 -4.50 -15.56 -4.99
N ASP A 189 -3.22 -15.70 -4.65
CA ASP A 189 -2.54 -16.99 -4.48
C ASP A 189 -3.13 -17.80 -3.30
N ASP A 190 -3.28 -17.16 -2.13
CA ASP A 190 -3.89 -17.75 -0.92
C ASP A 190 -5.32 -18.27 -1.14
N ASN A 191 -6.00 -17.77 -2.17
CA ASN A 191 -7.37 -18.15 -2.52
C ASN A 191 -7.46 -18.98 -3.81
N ASP A 192 -6.35 -19.54 -4.29
CA ASP A 192 -6.25 -20.35 -5.51
C ASP A 192 -6.82 -19.65 -6.76
N ILE A 193 -6.71 -18.32 -6.82
CA ILE A 193 -7.19 -17.52 -7.95
C ILE A 193 -6.07 -17.38 -8.98
N ASP A 194 -6.01 -18.36 -9.89
CA ASP A 194 -5.14 -18.27 -11.05
C ASP A 194 -5.54 -17.10 -11.96
N VAL A 195 -4.59 -16.29 -12.42
CA VAL A 195 -4.81 -15.17 -13.34
C VAL A 195 -4.29 -15.43 -14.75
N GLU A 196 -3.63 -16.57 -14.97
CA GLU A 196 -3.05 -16.92 -16.27
C GLU A 196 -4.13 -16.94 -17.37
N ASN A 197 -3.84 -16.30 -18.50
CA ASN A 197 -4.74 -16.12 -19.65
C ASN A 197 -6.06 -15.37 -19.36
N LYS A 198 -6.32 -14.91 -18.13
CA LYS A 198 -7.53 -14.14 -17.80
C LYS A 198 -7.40 -12.67 -18.20
N SER A 199 -8.51 -12.05 -18.58
CA SER A 199 -8.60 -10.61 -18.80
C SER A 199 -8.76 -9.89 -17.46
N VAL A 200 -7.83 -8.98 -17.14
CA VAL A 200 -7.83 -8.24 -15.87
C VAL A 200 -7.81 -6.74 -16.14
N LEU A 201 -8.79 -6.01 -15.61
CA LEU A 201 -8.83 -4.55 -15.69
C LEU A 201 -8.34 -3.93 -14.38
N VAL A 202 -7.18 -3.28 -14.42
CA VAL A 202 -6.68 -2.45 -13.32
C VAL A 202 -7.17 -1.01 -13.49
N VAL A 203 -7.94 -0.52 -12.52
CA VAL A 203 -8.43 0.86 -12.51
C VAL A 203 -7.52 1.72 -11.65
N GLY A 204 -6.69 2.52 -12.30
CA GLY A 204 -5.67 3.36 -11.66
C GLY A 204 -4.27 3.06 -12.19
N ARG A 205 -3.44 4.10 -12.28
CA ARG A 205 -2.05 4.02 -12.77
C ARG A 205 -1.06 4.73 -11.85
N SER A 206 -1.34 4.69 -10.55
CA SER A 206 -0.43 5.26 -9.56
C SER A 206 0.89 4.49 -9.59
N ARG A 207 1.96 5.19 -9.25
CA ARG A 207 3.32 4.64 -9.27
C ARG A 207 3.55 3.53 -8.23
N ILE A 208 2.74 3.54 -7.17
CA ILE A 208 2.89 2.65 -6.00
C ILE A 208 1.84 1.54 -5.95
N VAL A 209 0.74 1.63 -6.71
CA VAL A 209 -0.32 0.60 -6.71
C VAL A 209 -0.66 0.16 -8.13
N GLY A 210 -1.30 1.03 -8.92
CA GLY A 210 -1.93 0.61 -10.19
C GLY A 210 -0.92 0.07 -11.21
N SER A 211 0.14 0.82 -11.46
CA SER A 211 1.18 0.42 -12.42
C SER A 211 1.95 -0.84 -12.00
N PRO A 212 2.48 -0.96 -10.75
CA PRO A 212 3.16 -2.19 -10.32
C PRO A 212 2.22 -3.41 -10.27
N LEU A 213 0.95 -3.25 -9.85
CA LEU A 213 -0.01 -4.35 -9.87
C LEU A 213 -0.29 -4.84 -11.30
N ALA A 214 -0.53 -3.92 -12.23
CA ALA A 214 -0.72 -4.26 -13.63
C ALA A 214 0.51 -4.98 -14.23
N HIS A 215 1.70 -4.66 -13.72
CA HIS A 215 2.92 -5.35 -14.10
C HIS A 215 2.99 -6.77 -13.55
N MET A 216 2.79 -6.97 -12.24
CA MET A 216 2.81 -8.29 -11.62
C MET A 216 1.79 -9.24 -12.23
N LEU A 217 0.56 -8.75 -12.49
CA LEU A 217 -0.48 -9.52 -13.15
C LEU A 217 -0.09 -9.96 -14.57
N ARG A 218 0.57 -9.09 -15.34
CA ARG A 218 1.10 -9.45 -16.67
C ARG A 218 2.17 -10.53 -16.57
N THR A 219 3.08 -10.40 -15.61
CA THR A 219 4.15 -11.38 -15.38
C THR A 219 3.58 -12.73 -14.94
N ALA A 220 2.47 -12.72 -14.20
CA ALA A 220 1.68 -13.91 -13.86
C ALA A 220 0.82 -14.45 -15.03
N GLY A 221 0.97 -13.92 -16.25
CA GLY A 221 0.32 -14.44 -17.45
C GLY A 221 -1.07 -13.88 -17.74
N ALA A 222 -1.53 -12.84 -17.04
CA ALA A 222 -2.83 -12.21 -17.30
C ALA A 222 -2.79 -11.25 -18.51
N ASN A 223 -3.93 -11.14 -19.20
CA ASN A 223 -4.20 -10.11 -20.21
C ASN A 223 -4.67 -8.82 -19.52
N VAL A 224 -3.74 -7.93 -19.22
CA VAL A 224 -4.02 -6.75 -18.38
C VAL A 224 -4.37 -5.50 -19.18
N PHE A 225 -5.49 -4.87 -18.82
CA PHE A 225 -5.92 -3.56 -19.26
C PHE A 225 -5.77 -2.55 -18.12
N VAL A 226 -5.41 -1.30 -18.43
CA VAL A 226 -5.30 -0.23 -17.45
C VAL A 226 -6.25 0.92 -17.80
N ALA A 227 -7.19 1.20 -16.91
CA ALA A 227 -8.05 2.38 -16.98
C ALA A 227 -7.61 3.46 -15.98
N HIS A 228 -7.99 4.71 -16.25
CA HIS A 228 -7.64 5.86 -15.41
C HIS A 228 -8.67 6.99 -15.56
N SER A 229 -8.53 8.09 -14.83
CA SER A 229 -9.47 9.23 -14.85
C SER A 229 -9.72 9.87 -16.22
N LYS A 230 -8.82 9.65 -17.20
CA LYS A 230 -8.99 10.10 -18.59
C LYS A 230 -9.55 9.04 -19.54
N THR A 231 -9.85 7.84 -19.06
CA THR A 231 -10.45 6.77 -19.88
C THR A 231 -11.91 7.08 -20.08
N SER A 232 -12.38 7.13 -21.33
CA SER A 232 -13.80 7.40 -21.62
C SER A 232 -14.68 6.23 -21.20
N LYS A 233 -15.96 6.50 -20.92
CA LYS A 233 -16.95 5.47 -20.61
C LYS A 233 -17.02 4.40 -21.71
N GLN A 234 -17.09 4.83 -22.97
CA GLN A 234 -17.12 3.92 -24.13
C GLN A 234 -15.89 3.00 -24.15
N LYS A 235 -14.69 3.53 -23.89
CA LYS A 235 -13.48 2.70 -23.86
C LYS A 235 -13.47 1.70 -22.70
N LEU A 236 -14.03 2.10 -21.56
CA LEU A 236 -14.25 1.22 -20.41
C LEU A 236 -15.23 0.08 -20.74
N GLU A 237 -16.33 0.38 -21.44
CA GLU A 237 -17.28 -0.63 -21.91
C GLU A 237 -16.62 -1.64 -22.87
N GLU A 238 -15.80 -1.16 -23.81
CA GLU A 238 -15.03 -2.02 -24.73
C GLU A 238 -13.99 -2.92 -24.03
N MET A 239 -13.53 -2.56 -22.83
CA MET A 239 -12.54 -3.35 -22.07
C MET A 239 -13.17 -4.46 -21.21
N VAL A 240 -14.47 -4.38 -20.95
CA VAL A 240 -15.20 -5.27 -20.02
C VAL A 240 -16.14 -6.24 -20.76
N LEU A 241 -16.41 -5.97 -22.05
CA LEU A 241 -17.19 -6.81 -22.96
C LEU A 241 -16.30 -7.77 -23.77
#